data_AF-A0A0D9XWF3-F1
#
_entry.id   AF-A0A0D9XWF3-F1
#
_cell.length_a   1.000
_cell.length_b   1.000
_cell.length_c   1.000
_cell.angle_alpha   90.00
_cell.angle_beta   90.00
_cell.angle_gamma   90.00
#
_symmetry.space_group_name_H-M   'P 1'
#
loop_
_entity.id
_entity.type
_entity.pdbx_description
1 polymer ?
#
loop_
_entity_poly.entity_id
_entity_poly.type
_entity_poly.pdbx_seq_one_letter_code
_entity_poly.pdbx_strand_id
1 'polypeptide(L)'
;MPPPARTLLLPLAAATLLVASTIFLFAAAGTRWRPADTSFPVPAAAFPSSIPVTADSTRELSFTDENGHPDDPSSISRCDPHHAAIRVFMYDLPPEFHFGLLGWSPPPPDGSSVWPDVSSGAAAAPPRYPGGLNQQHSVEYWLTLDLLSSSSPPCGAAVRVADAREADVVFVPFFASLSYNRHSRVVPPEKMSRDKELQEKLVRYLMARPEWKRSGGADHVIVAHHPNSLLYARSSLFPAVFVLSDFGRYHPRVASLEKDVIAPYKHLAKTFVNDSAGFDDRPTLLYFRGAIYRKELPYEDAFDYSKFSIFVRSSDAVKKGYLMRLIRGISEHQWTRMWNRLKEVDKHFEYQHPSQKDDAVQMIWQTLARKVPAIRLKAHRSRRFSRYDRKGK
;
A
#
# COMPACT_ATOMS: atom_id res chain seq x y z
N MET A 1 -59.06 -21.30 -10.35
CA MET A 1 -58.64 -19.89 -10.47
C MET A 1 -57.87 -19.48 -9.23
N PRO A 2 -56.54 -19.34 -9.30
CA PRO A 2 -55.72 -18.82 -8.21
C PRO A 2 -55.43 -17.31 -8.41
N PRO A 3 -55.08 -16.55 -7.35
CA PRO A 3 -54.86 -15.10 -7.43
C PRO A 3 -53.47 -14.76 -8.00
N PRO A 4 -53.23 -13.51 -8.46
CA PRO A 4 -52.00 -13.17 -9.15
C PRO A 4 -50.82 -12.99 -8.19
N ALA A 5 -49.68 -13.56 -8.56
CA ALA A 5 -48.39 -13.36 -7.92
C ALA A 5 -47.91 -11.91 -8.13
N ARG A 6 -47.69 -11.18 -7.03
CA ARG A 6 -46.98 -9.89 -7.06
C ARG A 6 -45.47 -10.12 -7.08
N THR A 7 -44.87 -9.71 -8.17
CA THR A 7 -43.43 -9.65 -8.45
C THR A 7 -42.73 -8.72 -7.46
N LEU A 8 -41.82 -9.26 -6.63
CA LEU A 8 -41.01 -8.52 -5.67
C LEU A 8 -39.55 -8.50 -6.16
N LEU A 9 -39.31 -7.73 -7.23
CA LEU A 9 -37.99 -7.61 -7.88
C LEU A 9 -37.62 -6.14 -8.17
N LEU A 10 -37.96 -5.21 -7.28
CA LEU A 10 -37.58 -3.79 -7.43
C LEU A 10 -36.74 -3.13 -6.32
N PRO A 11 -36.50 -3.68 -5.10
CA PRO A 11 -35.68 -2.94 -4.14
C PRO A 11 -34.16 -3.14 -4.34
N LEU A 12 -33.72 -4.14 -5.12
CA LEU A 12 -32.29 -4.44 -5.28
C LEU A 12 -31.60 -3.62 -6.40
N ALA A 13 -32.36 -3.08 -7.36
CA ALA A 13 -31.83 -2.24 -8.43
C ALA A 13 -31.75 -0.75 -8.04
N ALA A 14 -32.58 -0.29 -7.09
CA ALA A 14 -32.58 1.10 -6.63
C ALA A 14 -31.37 1.43 -5.74
N ALA A 15 -30.86 0.46 -4.97
CA ALA A 15 -29.73 0.67 -4.06
C ALA A 15 -28.37 0.75 -4.77
N THR A 16 -28.23 0.13 -5.95
CA THR A 16 -27.00 0.19 -6.77
C THR A 16 -26.91 1.45 -7.64
N LEU A 17 -28.05 2.06 -7.99
CA LEU A 17 -28.09 3.34 -8.71
C LEU A 17 -27.76 4.56 -7.82
N LEU A 18 -28.12 4.51 -6.52
CA LEU A 18 -27.91 5.63 -5.59
C LEU A 18 -26.44 5.83 -5.17
N VAL A 19 -25.60 4.79 -5.22
CA VAL A 19 -24.15 4.91 -4.92
C VAL A 19 -23.35 5.36 -6.15
N ALA A 20 -23.86 5.08 -7.36
CA ALA A 20 -23.25 5.57 -8.60
C ALA A 20 -23.62 7.04 -8.88
N SER A 21 -24.82 7.50 -8.49
CA SER A 21 -25.26 8.89 -8.73
C SER A 21 -24.53 9.92 -7.85
N THR A 22 -24.08 9.55 -6.64
CA THR A 22 -23.33 10.47 -5.77
C THR A 22 -21.92 10.78 -6.27
N ILE A 23 -21.36 9.94 -7.15
CA ILE A 23 -20.04 10.19 -7.78
C ILE A 23 -20.19 11.10 -9.01
N PHE A 24 -21.34 11.06 -9.71
CA PHE A 24 -21.58 11.88 -10.90
C PHE A 24 -22.23 13.25 -10.64
N LEU A 25 -22.94 13.44 -9.51
CA LEU A 25 -23.57 14.74 -9.21
C LEU A 25 -22.57 15.87 -8.86
N PHE A 26 -21.32 15.55 -8.50
CA PHE A 26 -20.28 16.58 -8.33
C PHE A 26 -19.61 17.01 -9.64
N ALA A 27 -19.95 16.39 -10.77
CA ALA A 27 -19.37 16.72 -12.08
C ALA A 27 -20.31 17.50 -13.02
N ALA A 28 -21.57 17.79 -12.63
CA ALA A 28 -22.57 18.37 -13.55
C ALA A 28 -23.35 19.59 -13.02
N ALA A 29 -23.09 20.08 -11.80
CA ALA A 29 -23.67 21.34 -11.33
C ALA A 29 -22.62 22.46 -11.42
N GLY A 30 -22.70 23.24 -12.49
CA GLY A 30 -21.74 24.28 -12.84
C GLY A 30 -21.64 25.39 -11.79
N THR A 31 -20.44 25.56 -11.25
CA THR A 31 -19.90 26.88 -10.94
C THR A 31 -18.58 27.02 -11.69
N ARG A 32 -18.52 28.10 -12.46
CA ARG A 32 -17.45 28.45 -13.40
C ARG A 32 -16.14 28.64 -12.63
N TRP A 33 -15.26 27.63 -12.62
CA TRP A 33 -13.89 27.78 -12.16
C TRP A 33 -13.15 28.72 -13.12
N ARG A 34 -12.91 29.96 -12.68
CA ARG A 34 -11.88 30.82 -13.26
C ARG A 34 -10.52 30.37 -12.70
N PRO A 35 -9.44 30.40 -13.49
CA PRO A 35 -8.09 30.26 -12.94
C PRO A 35 -7.88 31.38 -11.92
N ALA A 36 -7.47 31.04 -10.70
CA ALA A 36 -6.96 32.04 -9.79
C ALA A 36 -5.59 32.49 -10.32
N ASP A 37 -5.49 33.77 -10.65
CA ASP A 37 -4.28 34.45 -11.08
C ASP A 37 -3.13 34.18 -10.11
N THR A 38 -2.07 33.54 -10.60
CA THR A 38 -0.77 33.45 -9.94
C THR A 38 0.00 34.73 -10.20
N SER A 39 -0.36 35.81 -9.50
CA SER A 39 0.47 37.02 -9.49
C SER A 39 0.22 37.82 -8.21
N PHE A 40 1.00 37.53 -7.16
CA PHE A 40 1.39 38.55 -6.20
C PHE A 40 2.91 38.47 -5.96
N PRO A 41 3.59 39.63 -5.87
CA PRO A 41 5.05 39.74 -5.91
C PRO A 41 5.68 39.32 -4.58
N VAL A 42 6.80 38.61 -4.66
CA VAL A 42 7.69 38.32 -3.53
C VAL A 42 8.56 39.57 -3.27
N PRO A 43 8.51 40.19 -2.09
CA PRO A 43 9.48 41.21 -1.72
C PRO A 43 10.83 40.53 -1.47
N ALA A 44 11.87 40.98 -2.15
CA ALA A 44 13.25 40.66 -1.82
C ALA A 44 13.68 41.47 -0.57
N ALA A 45 14.56 40.85 0.21
CA ALA A 45 15.32 41.39 1.35
C ALA A 45 14.64 41.40 2.72
N ALA A 46 15.10 40.51 3.61
CA ALA A 46 15.97 40.85 4.75
C ALA A 46 16.04 39.65 5.72
N PHE A 47 17.01 38.75 5.52
CA PHE A 47 17.43 37.83 6.58
C PHE A 47 18.60 38.46 7.32
N PRO A 48 18.53 38.67 8.65
CA PRO A 48 19.69 39.11 9.41
C PRO A 48 20.74 37.99 9.46
N SER A 49 21.96 38.42 9.16
CA SER A 49 23.20 37.67 9.14
C SER A 49 23.47 36.94 10.45
N SER A 50 23.92 35.68 10.32
CA SER A 50 24.94 35.01 11.13
C SER A 50 25.10 35.48 12.60
N ILE A 51 24.69 34.62 13.54
CA ILE A 51 25.26 34.60 14.89
C ILE A 51 26.63 33.90 14.79
N PRO A 52 27.74 34.52 15.21
CA PRO A 52 29.04 33.86 15.26
C PRO A 52 29.07 32.93 16.47
N VAL A 53 29.09 31.61 16.23
CA VAL A 53 29.49 30.65 17.27
C VAL A 53 31.00 30.59 17.25
N THR A 54 31.60 31.11 18.31
CA THR A 54 33.02 31.01 18.63
C THR A 54 33.44 29.54 18.66
N ALA A 55 34.44 29.21 17.84
CA ALA A 55 35.16 27.95 17.91
C ALA A 55 35.91 27.89 19.23
N ASP A 56 35.50 27.01 20.12
CA ASP A 56 36.30 26.56 21.25
C ASP A 56 36.42 25.03 21.20
N SER A 57 37.60 24.57 21.58
CA SER A 57 38.27 23.32 21.17
C SER A 57 37.40 22.05 21.04
N THR A 58 37.39 21.48 19.83
CA THR A 58 37.09 20.06 19.60
C THR A 58 38.19 19.20 20.23
N ARG A 59 37.95 18.69 21.43
CA ARG A 59 38.57 17.43 21.86
C ARG A 59 37.95 16.32 21.02
N GLU A 60 38.69 15.81 20.04
CA GLU A 60 38.38 14.53 19.37
C GLU A 60 38.29 13.45 20.44
N LEU A 61 37.06 13.02 20.73
CA LEU A 61 36.82 11.76 21.43
C LEU A 61 36.89 10.66 20.38
N SER A 62 38.04 9.99 20.28
CA SER A 62 38.15 8.76 19.50
C SER A 62 37.44 7.64 20.26
N PHE A 63 36.30 7.21 19.73
CA PHE A 63 35.68 5.97 20.16
C PHE A 63 36.32 4.81 19.40
N THR A 64 36.65 3.76 20.14
CA THR A 64 37.14 2.49 19.59
C THR A 64 36.07 1.44 19.89
N ASP A 65 35.91 0.47 19.01
CA ASP A 65 35.01 -0.67 19.26
C ASP A 65 35.52 -1.54 20.42
N GLU A 66 34.74 -2.55 20.84
CA GLU A 66 35.16 -3.51 21.89
C GLU A 66 36.49 -4.25 21.57
N ASN A 67 36.99 -4.13 20.35
CA ASN A 67 38.24 -4.73 19.88
C ASN A 67 39.36 -3.71 19.64
N GLY A 68 39.18 -2.43 19.99
CA GLY A 68 40.23 -1.40 19.90
C GLY A 68 40.50 -0.87 18.49
N HIS A 69 39.60 -1.08 17.51
CA HIS A 69 39.78 -0.57 16.15
C HIS A 69 39.23 0.87 16.02
N PRO A 70 39.87 1.75 15.24
CA PRO A 70 39.31 3.06 14.91
C PRO A 70 38.04 2.88 14.08
N ASP A 71 36.95 3.57 14.44
CA ASP A 71 35.73 3.63 13.65
C ASP A 71 36.06 4.16 12.23
N ASP A 72 36.04 3.28 11.23
CA ASP A 72 36.18 3.66 9.83
C ASP A 72 34.90 4.39 9.38
N PRO A 73 34.94 5.70 9.11
CA PRO A 73 33.77 6.48 8.70
C PRO A 73 33.19 6.03 7.36
N SER A 74 33.89 5.17 6.62
CA SER A 74 33.48 4.65 5.32
C SER A 74 32.71 3.32 5.36
N SER A 75 32.55 2.71 6.54
CA SER A 75 31.76 1.48 6.71
C SER A 75 30.30 1.77 7.07
N ILE A 76 29.54 2.38 6.16
CA ILE A 76 28.08 2.26 6.24
C ILE A 76 27.76 0.78 6.00
N SER A 77 27.65 0.01 7.09
CA SER A 77 27.39 -1.42 7.04
C SER A 77 26.08 -1.66 6.28
N ARG A 78 26.16 -2.39 5.18
CA ARG A 78 24.98 -2.80 4.42
C ARG A 78 24.06 -3.61 5.33
N CYS A 79 22.77 -3.50 5.08
CA CYS A 79 21.79 -4.27 5.83
C CYS A 79 22.00 -5.77 5.58
N ASP A 80 22.27 -6.52 6.64
CA ASP A 80 22.44 -7.97 6.59
C ASP A 80 21.09 -8.65 6.34
N PRO A 81 20.91 -9.39 5.22
CA PRO A 81 19.68 -10.11 4.93
C PRO A 81 19.30 -11.15 5.99
N HIS A 82 20.25 -11.65 6.80
CA HIS A 82 19.96 -12.61 7.87
C HIS A 82 19.22 -12.00 9.07
N HIS A 83 19.30 -10.67 9.24
CA HIS A 83 18.57 -9.94 10.27
C HIS A 83 17.23 -9.37 9.78
N ALA A 84 16.92 -9.50 8.49
CA ALA A 84 15.65 -9.05 7.93
C ALA A 84 14.50 -9.97 8.35
N ALA A 85 13.31 -9.39 8.58
CA ALA A 85 12.11 -10.18 8.84
C ALA A 85 11.65 -10.96 7.59
N ILE A 86 11.90 -10.40 6.40
CA ILE A 86 11.58 -11.04 5.12
C ILE A 86 12.62 -10.71 4.05
N ARG A 87 13.13 -11.73 3.36
CA ARG A 87 14.00 -11.58 2.20
C ARG A 87 13.16 -11.63 0.93
N VAL A 88 13.32 -10.62 0.08
CA VAL A 88 12.45 -10.41 -1.07
C VAL A 88 13.26 -10.40 -2.35
N PHE A 89 12.97 -11.31 -3.26
CA PHE A 89 13.44 -11.18 -4.64
C PHE A 89 12.44 -10.33 -5.41
N MET A 90 12.91 -9.33 -6.15
CA MET A 90 12.05 -8.45 -6.95
C MET A 90 12.38 -8.59 -8.42
N TYR A 91 11.37 -8.90 -9.25
CA TYR A 91 11.56 -8.98 -10.69
C TYR A 91 11.96 -7.64 -11.29
N ASP A 92 12.95 -7.66 -12.18
CA ASP A 92 13.26 -6.55 -13.09
C ASP A 92 12.24 -6.51 -14.24
N LEU A 93 11.00 -6.11 -13.92
CA LEU A 93 9.94 -5.89 -14.91
C LEU A 93 10.29 -4.67 -15.79
N PRO A 94 9.97 -4.69 -17.10
CA PRO A 94 10.16 -3.53 -17.95
C PRO A 94 9.53 -2.24 -17.39
N PRO A 95 10.09 -1.04 -17.66
CA PRO A 95 9.57 0.22 -17.12
C PRO A 95 8.10 0.50 -17.38
N GLU A 96 7.51 -0.05 -18.45
CA GLU A 96 6.07 0.07 -18.75
C GLU A 96 5.14 -0.51 -17.65
N PHE A 97 5.67 -1.31 -16.72
CA PHE A 97 4.91 -1.85 -15.59
C PHE A 97 5.00 -0.99 -14.32
N HIS A 98 5.94 -0.04 -14.21
CA HIS A 98 6.18 0.70 -12.96
C HIS A 98 6.46 2.18 -13.19
N PHE A 99 7.67 2.68 -12.93
CA PHE A 99 8.08 4.07 -13.06
C PHE A 99 7.93 4.63 -14.49
N GLY A 100 7.91 3.79 -15.53
CA GLY A 100 7.55 4.24 -16.88
C GLY A 100 6.11 4.74 -16.98
N LEU A 101 5.19 4.24 -16.14
CA LEU A 101 3.84 4.80 -16.00
C LEU A 101 3.83 6.18 -15.33
N LEU A 102 4.95 6.59 -14.74
CA LEU A 102 5.20 7.91 -14.17
C LEU A 102 6.02 8.81 -15.11
N GLY A 103 6.30 8.36 -16.34
CA GLY A 103 7.09 9.10 -17.32
C GLY A 103 8.60 8.97 -17.12
N TRP A 104 9.06 8.04 -16.27
CA TRP A 104 10.48 7.74 -16.14
C TRP A 104 11.01 6.92 -17.30
N SER A 105 12.23 7.21 -17.70
CA SER A 105 13.01 6.43 -18.67
C SER A 105 14.45 6.30 -18.17
N PRO A 106 15.15 5.19 -18.48
CA PRO A 106 16.55 5.04 -18.12
C PRO A 106 17.40 6.15 -18.76
N PRO A 107 18.37 6.73 -18.03
CA PRO A 107 19.26 7.73 -18.58
C PRO A 107 20.16 7.14 -19.69
N PRO A 108 20.47 7.90 -20.76
CA PRO A 108 21.51 7.53 -21.73
C PRO A 108 22.90 7.58 -21.08
N PRO A 109 23.89 6.78 -21.54
CA PRO A 109 23.82 5.78 -22.60
C PRO A 109 23.30 4.42 -22.12
N ASP A 110 23.09 4.26 -20.81
CA ASP A 110 22.98 2.96 -20.17
C ASP A 110 21.76 2.16 -20.62
N GLY A 111 20.63 2.81 -20.99
CA GLY A 111 19.47 2.25 -21.71
C GLY A 111 18.81 0.97 -21.17
N SER A 112 19.42 0.34 -20.16
CA SER A 112 19.23 -1.02 -19.68
C SER A 112 18.90 -1.03 -18.20
N SER A 113 19.09 0.10 -17.50
CA SER A 113 18.60 0.24 -16.14
C SER A 113 17.08 0.09 -16.11
N VAL A 114 16.62 -0.76 -15.20
CA VAL A 114 15.20 -1.00 -14.98
C VAL A 114 14.66 -0.08 -13.90
N TRP A 115 15.51 0.52 -13.06
CA TRP A 115 15.09 1.26 -11.86
C TRP A 115 15.64 2.69 -11.84
N PRO A 116 14.87 3.66 -11.29
CA PRO A 116 15.44 4.94 -10.91
C PRO A 116 16.48 4.76 -9.79
N ASP A 117 17.46 5.64 -9.74
CA ASP A 117 18.34 5.74 -8.58
C ASP A 117 17.56 6.37 -7.42
N VAL A 118 17.51 5.66 -6.29
CA VAL A 118 16.82 6.06 -5.06
C VAL A 118 17.80 6.35 -3.92
N SER A 119 19.10 6.34 -4.20
CA SER A 119 20.12 6.68 -3.21
C SER A 119 20.05 8.15 -2.81
N SER A 120 20.49 8.46 -1.59
CA SER A 120 20.49 9.84 -1.07
C SER A 120 21.36 10.81 -1.90
N GLY A 121 22.31 10.29 -2.67
CA GLY A 121 23.19 11.04 -3.58
C GLY A 121 22.77 11.03 -5.05
N ALA A 122 21.59 10.49 -5.38
CA ALA A 122 21.13 10.38 -6.75
C ALA A 122 21.03 11.75 -7.44
N ALA A 123 21.46 11.82 -8.71
CA ALA A 123 21.42 13.04 -9.51
C ALA A 123 19.99 13.57 -9.74
N ALA A 124 18.99 12.68 -9.66
CA ALA A 124 17.58 13.03 -9.74
C ALA A 124 16.76 12.15 -8.79
N ALA A 125 15.83 12.77 -8.06
CA ALA A 125 14.90 12.04 -7.22
C ALA A 125 13.99 11.12 -8.05
N PRO A 126 13.54 9.98 -7.50
CA PRO A 126 12.58 9.13 -8.18
C PRO A 126 11.29 9.90 -8.52
N PRO A 127 10.62 9.57 -9.64
CA PRO A 127 9.39 10.25 -10.06
C PRO A 127 8.34 10.21 -8.96
N ARG A 128 7.78 11.36 -8.61
CA ARG A 128 6.74 11.43 -7.58
C ARG A 128 5.45 10.77 -8.06
N TYR A 129 4.82 10.03 -7.16
CA TYR A 129 3.50 9.46 -7.43
C TYR A 129 2.44 10.58 -7.61
N PRO A 130 1.53 10.48 -8.61
CA PRO A 130 0.56 11.54 -8.90
C PRO A 130 -0.31 11.86 -7.70
N GLY A 131 -0.49 13.16 -7.42
CA GLY A 131 -1.28 13.70 -6.32
C GLY A 131 -2.78 13.39 -6.38
N GLY A 132 -3.50 13.91 -5.38
CA GLY A 132 -4.96 13.81 -5.29
C GLY A 132 -5.44 12.37 -5.08
N LEU A 133 -6.60 12.04 -5.63
CA LEU A 133 -7.24 10.71 -5.48
C LEU A 133 -6.37 9.54 -5.95
N ASN A 134 -5.38 9.79 -6.82
CA ASN A 134 -4.48 8.73 -7.28
C ASN A 134 -3.62 8.17 -6.14
N GLN A 135 -3.20 9.01 -5.18
CA GLN A 135 -2.29 8.60 -4.10
C GLN A 135 -2.90 7.57 -3.17
N GLN A 136 -4.24 7.52 -3.06
CA GLN A 136 -4.96 6.66 -2.13
C GLN A 136 -4.56 5.18 -2.26
N HIS A 137 -4.20 4.75 -3.49
CA HIS A 137 -3.81 3.38 -3.80
C HIS A 137 -2.34 3.21 -4.22
N SER A 138 -1.45 4.09 -3.76
CA SER A 138 -0.04 4.11 -4.16
C SER A 138 0.85 3.02 -3.51
N VAL A 139 0.27 1.94 -2.97
CA VAL A 139 1.00 0.94 -2.15
C VAL A 139 2.17 0.31 -2.92
N GLU A 140 1.93 -0.08 -4.17
CA GLU A 140 2.96 -0.62 -5.08
C GLU A 140 4.21 0.26 -5.20
N TYR A 141 4.03 1.58 -5.25
CA TYR A 141 5.10 2.55 -5.41
C TYR A 141 5.96 2.62 -4.15
N TRP A 142 5.34 2.69 -2.97
CA TRP A 142 6.07 2.76 -1.70
C TRP A 142 6.83 1.48 -1.39
N LEU A 143 6.21 0.31 -1.59
CA LEU A 143 6.89 -0.98 -1.41
C LEU A 143 8.08 -1.14 -2.37
N THR A 144 7.94 -0.66 -3.61
CA THR A 144 9.03 -0.73 -4.59
C THR A 144 10.19 0.18 -4.20
N LEU A 145 9.92 1.43 -3.82
CA LEU A 145 10.96 2.34 -3.36
C LEU A 145 11.71 1.80 -2.13
N ASP A 146 10.98 1.22 -1.19
CA ASP A 146 11.54 0.62 0.02
C ASP A 146 12.52 -0.52 -0.30
N LEU A 147 12.12 -1.45 -1.19
CA LEU A 147 12.99 -2.53 -1.64
C LEU A 147 14.22 -2.00 -2.40
N LEU A 148 14.07 -0.96 -3.21
CA LEU A 148 15.19 -0.34 -3.94
C LEU A 148 16.22 0.29 -2.99
N SER A 149 15.80 0.81 -1.83
CA SER A 149 16.69 1.36 -0.80
C SER A 149 17.11 0.36 0.29
N SER A 150 16.55 -0.85 0.32
CA SER A 150 16.63 -1.78 1.46
C SER A 150 18.02 -2.31 1.83
N SER A 151 19.01 -2.20 0.93
CA SER A 151 20.38 -2.64 1.20
C SER A 151 21.19 -1.64 2.03
N SER A 152 20.66 -0.43 2.24
CA SER A 152 21.32 0.66 2.95
C SER A 152 20.59 0.97 4.26
N PRO A 153 21.31 1.32 5.35
CA PRO A 153 20.68 1.79 6.57
C PRO A 153 19.80 3.05 6.36
N PRO A 154 18.75 3.24 7.19
CA PRO A 154 18.30 2.34 8.25
C PRO A 154 17.65 1.06 7.69
N CYS A 155 17.99 -0.08 8.28
CA CYS A 155 17.49 -1.37 7.81
C CYS A 155 16.03 -1.57 8.20
N GLY A 156 15.20 -1.90 7.20
CA GLY A 156 13.78 -2.20 7.37
C GLY A 156 13.50 -3.67 7.66
N ALA A 157 12.21 -4.01 7.74
CA ALA A 157 11.71 -5.36 7.88
C ALA A 157 11.98 -6.23 6.63
N ALA A 158 11.99 -5.62 5.45
CA ALA A 158 12.29 -6.30 4.19
C ALA A 158 13.68 -5.94 3.66
N VAL A 159 14.40 -6.93 3.15
CA VAL A 159 15.66 -6.74 2.41
C VAL A 159 15.54 -7.37 1.03
N ARG A 160 15.90 -6.61 0.00
CA ARG A 160 15.98 -7.09 -1.39
C ARG A 160 17.19 -8.00 -1.53
N VAL A 161 16.97 -9.23 -2.01
CA VAL A 161 18.04 -10.18 -2.34
C VAL A 161 18.19 -10.31 -3.86
N ALA A 162 19.42 -10.56 -4.30
CA ALA A 162 19.74 -10.69 -5.73
C ALA A 162 19.28 -12.03 -6.31
N ASP A 163 19.32 -13.12 -5.52
CA ASP A 163 18.95 -14.45 -5.97
C ASP A 163 17.56 -14.87 -5.46
N ALA A 164 16.68 -15.26 -6.38
CA ALA A 164 15.35 -15.78 -6.08
C ALA A 164 15.34 -17.09 -5.27
N ARG A 165 16.49 -17.76 -5.10
CA ARG A 165 16.66 -18.95 -4.24
C ARG A 165 16.86 -18.59 -2.77
N GLU A 166 17.35 -17.39 -2.48
CA GLU A 166 17.59 -16.89 -1.13
C GLU A 166 16.36 -16.19 -0.55
N ALA A 167 15.39 -15.88 -1.42
CA ALA A 167 14.18 -15.14 -1.04
C ALA A 167 13.14 -16.00 -0.32
N ASP A 168 12.44 -15.36 0.61
CA ASP A 168 11.25 -15.91 1.25
C ASP A 168 10.00 -15.74 0.37
N VAL A 169 9.94 -14.63 -0.40
CA VAL A 169 8.88 -14.31 -1.37
C VAL A 169 9.43 -13.62 -2.62
N VAL A 170 8.66 -13.64 -3.70
CA VAL A 170 8.96 -12.93 -4.96
C VAL A 170 8.00 -11.76 -5.15
N PHE A 171 8.49 -10.54 -5.10
CA PHE A 171 7.71 -9.33 -5.34
C PHE A 171 7.56 -9.04 -6.84
N VAL A 172 6.33 -8.72 -7.26
CA VAL A 172 5.98 -8.32 -8.62
C VAL A 172 5.72 -6.81 -8.64
N PRO A 173 6.68 -5.99 -9.10
CA PRO A 173 6.58 -4.52 -9.07
C PRO A 173 5.75 -4.00 -10.25
N PHE A 174 4.50 -4.44 -10.38
CA PHE A 174 3.54 -3.85 -11.31
C PHE A 174 2.70 -2.81 -10.58
N PHE A 175 2.71 -1.56 -11.06
CA PHE A 175 1.91 -0.48 -10.49
C PHE A 175 0.46 -0.59 -11.00
N ALA A 176 -0.21 -1.66 -10.62
CA ALA A 176 -1.52 -2.07 -11.14
C ALA A 176 -2.63 -1.05 -10.81
N SER A 177 -2.56 -0.39 -9.65
CA SER A 177 -3.50 0.65 -9.26
C SER A 177 -3.32 1.89 -10.12
N LEU A 178 -2.06 2.29 -10.37
CA LEU A 178 -1.74 3.40 -11.26
C LEU A 178 -2.11 3.12 -12.71
N SER A 179 -1.80 1.92 -13.22
CA SER A 179 -2.16 1.45 -14.55
C SER A 179 -3.68 1.58 -14.77
N TYR A 180 -4.47 1.08 -13.83
CA TYR A 180 -5.93 1.23 -13.89
C TYR A 180 -6.35 2.72 -13.90
N ASN A 181 -5.82 3.53 -13.00
CA ASN A 181 -6.20 4.94 -12.87
C ASN A 181 -5.90 5.75 -14.14
N ARG A 182 -4.77 5.49 -14.82
CA ARG A 182 -4.35 6.25 -16.02
C ARG A 182 -4.86 5.65 -17.32
N HIS A 183 -4.99 4.33 -17.40
CA HIS A 183 -5.03 3.60 -18.66
C HIS A 183 -6.16 2.56 -18.75
N SER A 184 -7.16 2.60 -17.86
CA SER A 184 -8.33 1.69 -17.92
C SER A 184 -9.31 2.01 -19.06
N ARG A 185 -9.38 3.26 -19.51
CA ARG A 185 -10.26 3.67 -20.60
C ARG A 185 -9.69 3.22 -21.95
N VAL A 186 -10.58 2.71 -22.81
CA VAL A 186 -10.27 2.46 -24.22
C VAL A 186 -10.35 3.80 -24.93
N VAL A 187 -9.28 4.16 -25.63
CA VAL A 187 -9.24 5.35 -26.50
C VAL A 187 -9.37 4.82 -27.93
N PRO A 188 -10.26 5.36 -28.78
CA PRO A 188 -10.28 5.01 -30.20
C PRO A 188 -9.02 5.50 -30.92
N PRO A 189 -8.48 4.76 -31.92
CA PRO A 189 -9.06 3.58 -32.58
C PRO A 189 -8.76 2.24 -31.89
N GLU A 190 -8.04 2.24 -30.77
CA GLU A 190 -7.69 1.01 -30.06
C GLU A 190 -8.93 0.26 -29.57
N LYS A 191 -8.88 -1.08 -29.62
CA LYS A 191 -9.98 -1.95 -29.18
C LYS A 191 -9.85 -2.40 -27.73
N MET A 192 -8.71 -2.14 -27.11
CA MET A 192 -8.39 -2.53 -25.74
C MET A 192 -7.67 -1.40 -25.03
N SER A 193 -7.88 -1.31 -23.72
CA SER A 193 -7.19 -0.33 -22.92
C SER A 193 -5.76 -0.80 -22.62
N ARG A 194 -4.83 0.15 -22.50
CA ARG A 194 -3.43 -0.17 -22.18
C ARG A 194 -3.30 -0.88 -20.82
N ASP A 195 -4.17 -0.60 -19.86
CA ASP A 195 -4.23 -1.36 -18.59
C ASP A 195 -4.53 -2.85 -18.81
N LYS A 196 -5.51 -3.17 -19.67
CA LYS A 196 -5.81 -4.57 -20.02
C LYS A 196 -4.62 -5.24 -20.71
N GLU A 197 -3.96 -4.52 -21.61
CA GLU A 197 -2.78 -5.02 -22.32
C GLU A 197 -1.65 -5.38 -21.36
N LEU A 198 -1.31 -4.48 -20.44
CA LEU A 198 -0.28 -4.69 -19.43
C LEU A 198 -0.63 -5.87 -18.52
N GLN A 199 -1.88 -6.00 -18.10
CA GLN A 199 -2.32 -7.16 -17.30
C GLN A 199 -2.12 -8.49 -18.03
N GLU A 200 -2.48 -8.57 -19.32
CA GLU A 200 -2.26 -9.77 -20.11
C GLU A 200 -0.77 -10.07 -20.34
N LYS A 201 0.04 -9.03 -20.62
CA LYS A 201 1.51 -9.17 -20.75
C LYS A 201 2.12 -9.66 -19.44
N LEU A 202 1.68 -9.13 -18.30
CA LEU A 202 2.15 -9.55 -16.98
C LEU A 202 1.89 -11.03 -16.72
N VAL A 203 0.68 -11.52 -17.02
CA VAL A 203 0.35 -12.95 -16.87
C VAL A 203 1.29 -13.82 -17.70
N ARG A 204 1.48 -13.49 -18.98
CA ARG A 204 2.38 -14.23 -19.87
C ARG A 204 3.83 -14.19 -19.36
N TYR A 205 4.29 -13.01 -18.94
CA TYR A 205 5.62 -12.82 -18.38
C TYR A 205 5.83 -13.71 -17.16
N LEU A 206 4.97 -13.60 -16.14
CA LEU A 206 5.10 -14.33 -14.88
C LEU A 206 5.06 -15.84 -15.11
N MET A 207 4.10 -16.34 -15.86
CA MET A 207 3.95 -17.78 -16.10
C MET A 207 5.13 -18.41 -16.85
N ALA A 208 5.90 -17.62 -17.61
CA ALA A 208 7.09 -18.08 -18.29
C ALA A 208 8.31 -18.24 -17.34
N ARG A 209 8.33 -17.51 -16.21
CA ARG A 209 9.47 -17.41 -15.30
C ARG A 209 9.72 -18.67 -14.48
N PRO A 210 10.99 -19.06 -14.25
CA PRO A 210 11.32 -20.23 -13.44
C PRO A 210 10.82 -20.10 -12.00
N GLU A 211 10.84 -18.90 -11.42
CA GLU A 211 10.35 -18.62 -10.07
C GLU A 211 8.85 -18.92 -9.95
N TRP A 212 8.05 -18.49 -10.94
CA TRP A 212 6.62 -18.81 -10.99
C TRP A 212 6.37 -20.31 -11.16
N LYS A 213 7.06 -20.95 -12.12
CA LYS A 213 6.94 -22.39 -12.36
C LYS A 213 7.31 -23.23 -11.14
N ARG A 214 8.26 -22.74 -10.33
CA ARG A 214 8.75 -23.39 -9.11
C ARG A 214 7.66 -23.44 -8.02
N SER A 215 6.91 -22.38 -7.79
CA SER A 215 5.90 -22.31 -6.72
C SER A 215 4.45 -22.43 -7.20
N GLY A 216 4.22 -22.38 -8.51
CA GLY A 216 2.89 -22.18 -9.09
C GLY A 216 2.33 -20.79 -8.81
N GLY A 217 3.20 -19.80 -8.55
CA GLY A 217 2.81 -18.44 -8.17
C GLY A 217 2.57 -18.24 -6.67
N ALA A 218 2.62 -19.30 -5.85
CA ALA A 218 2.19 -19.23 -4.45
C ALA A 218 3.07 -18.33 -3.57
N ASP A 219 4.36 -18.20 -3.89
CA ASP A 219 5.33 -17.34 -3.20
C ASP A 219 5.43 -15.93 -3.82
N HIS A 220 4.59 -15.61 -4.82
CA HIS A 220 4.56 -14.29 -5.46
C HIS A 220 3.67 -13.32 -4.68
N VAL A 221 4.16 -12.10 -4.47
CA VAL A 221 3.40 -10.99 -3.89
C VAL A 221 3.08 -9.99 -4.99
N ILE A 222 1.78 -9.72 -5.20
CA ILE A 222 1.29 -8.79 -6.22
C ILE A 222 0.36 -7.77 -5.56
N VAL A 223 0.64 -6.49 -5.76
CA VAL A 223 -0.21 -5.42 -5.22
C VAL A 223 -1.41 -5.19 -6.14
N ALA A 224 -2.61 -5.32 -5.60
CA ALA A 224 -3.88 -5.07 -6.27
C ALA A 224 -4.79 -4.20 -5.39
N HIS A 225 -4.20 -3.13 -4.84
CA HIS A 225 -4.82 -2.33 -3.79
C HIS A 225 -6.03 -1.53 -4.29
N HIS A 226 -5.98 -0.98 -5.52
CA HIS A 226 -7.20 -0.47 -6.16
C HIS A 226 -8.14 -1.64 -6.48
N PRO A 227 -9.41 -1.61 -6.07
CA PRO A 227 -10.30 -2.78 -6.16
C PRO A 227 -10.67 -3.20 -7.60
N ASN A 228 -10.40 -2.34 -8.60
CA ASN A 228 -10.51 -2.68 -10.03
C ASN A 228 -9.16 -2.91 -10.71
N SER A 229 -8.04 -2.81 -9.99
CA SER A 229 -6.73 -3.23 -10.52
C SER A 229 -6.71 -4.75 -10.69
N LEU A 230 -5.93 -5.23 -11.66
CA LEU A 230 -5.85 -6.65 -12.03
C LEU A 230 -7.19 -7.30 -12.39
N LEU A 231 -8.23 -6.53 -12.77
CA LEU A 231 -9.56 -7.07 -13.05
C LEU A 231 -9.54 -8.24 -14.04
N TYR A 232 -8.66 -8.19 -15.05
CA TYR A 232 -8.53 -9.19 -16.10
C TYR A 232 -7.51 -10.29 -15.77
N ALA A 233 -6.55 -10.02 -14.89
CA ALA A 233 -5.46 -10.95 -14.55
C ALA A 233 -5.67 -11.73 -13.24
N ARG A 234 -6.48 -11.22 -12.30
CA ARG A 234 -6.59 -11.76 -10.93
C ARG A 234 -7.04 -13.23 -10.89
N SER A 235 -7.85 -13.67 -11.84
CA SER A 235 -8.28 -15.08 -11.93
C SER A 235 -7.15 -16.01 -12.36
N SER A 236 -6.18 -15.51 -13.13
CA SER A 236 -5.00 -16.28 -13.58
C SER A 236 -3.87 -16.22 -12.55
N LEU A 237 -3.81 -15.12 -11.78
CA LEU A 237 -2.77 -14.86 -10.79
C LEU A 237 -3.19 -15.20 -9.35
N PHE A 238 -4.39 -15.76 -9.15
CA PHE A 238 -4.96 -16.04 -7.84
C PHE A 238 -4.11 -16.91 -6.88
N PRO A 239 -3.20 -17.79 -7.33
CA PRO A 239 -2.35 -18.54 -6.40
C PRO A 239 -1.44 -17.63 -5.58
N ALA A 240 -1.08 -16.46 -6.13
CA ALA A 240 -0.24 -15.45 -5.50
C ALA A 240 -0.88 -14.83 -4.26
N VAL A 241 -0.04 -14.22 -3.44
CA VAL A 241 -0.41 -13.35 -2.33
C VAL A 241 -0.73 -11.97 -2.89
N PHE A 242 -1.96 -11.51 -2.69
CA PHE A 242 -2.38 -10.17 -3.03
C PHE A 242 -2.28 -9.22 -1.84
N VAL A 243 -1.77 -8.02 -2.11
CA VAL A 243 -1.90 -6.88 -1.20
C VAL A 243 -3.11 -6.06 -1.67
N LEU A 244 -4.16 -6.02 -0.84
CA LEU A 244 -5.49 -5.51 -1.18
C LEU A 244 -5.91 -4.38 -0.24
N SER A 245 -6.93 -3.61 -0.61
CA SER A 245 -7.56 -2.60 0.29
C SER A 245 -8.69 -3.18 1.13
N ASP A 246 -9.41 -4.17 0.58
CA ASP A 246 -10.31 -5.07 1.31
C ASP A 246 -10.63 -6.30 0.44
N PHE A 247 -11.40 -7.25 1.00
CA PHE A 247 -11.85 -8.46 0.31
C PHE A 247 -13.23 -8.32 -0.36
N GLY A 248 -13.88 -7.16 -0.27
CA GLY A 248 -15.30 -6.99 -0.60
C GLY A 248 -15.64 -7.29 -2.05
N ARG A 249 -14.70 -7.09 -2.98
CA ARG A 249 -14.90 -7.32 -4.43
C ARG A 249 -14.32 -8.62 -4.98
N TYR A 250 -13.86 -9.51 -4.12
CA TYR A 250 -13.13 -10.71 -4.54
C TYR A 250 -13.89 -11.98 -4.14
N HIS A 251 -14.04 -12.89 -5.10
CA HIS A 251 -14.54 -14.23 -4.83
C HIS A 251 -13.57 -14.95 -3.86
N PRO A 252 -14.04 -15.78 -2.90
CA PRO A 252 -13.16 -16.46 -1.93
C PRO A 252 -12.05 -17.32 -2.51
N ARG A 253 -12.25 -17.83 -3.73
CA ARG A 253 -11.23 -18.56 -4.49
C ARG A 253 -10.12 -17.67 -5.04
N VAL A 254 -10.37 -16.37 -5.23
CA VAL A 254 -9.40 -15.42 -5.79
C VAL A 254 -8.58 -14.76 -4.69
N ALA A 255 -9.26 -14.29 -3.64
CA ALA A 255 -8.63 -13.69 -2.48
C ALA A 255 -9.19 -14.27 -1.18
N SER A 256 -8.36 -14.48 -0.17
CA SER A 256 -8.65 -15.11 1.12
C SER A 256 -7.75 -14.56 2.24
N LEU A 257 -8.29 -14.46 3.45
CA LEU A 257 -7.62 -14.06 4.69
C LEU A 257 -6.34 -14.87 4.97
N GLU A 258 -6.34 -16.15 4.60
CA GLU A 258 -5.22 -17.07 4.84
C GLU A 258 -3.93 -16.61 4.15
N LYS A 259 -4.03 -16.09 2.91
CA LYS A 259 -2.86 -15.81 2.06
C LYS A 259 -2.65 -14.32 1.82
N ASP A 260 -3.71 -13.54 1.68
CA ASP A 260 -3.66 -12.15 1.23
C ASP A 260 -3.51 -11.19 2.41
N VAL A 261 -3.01 -9.99 2.13
CA VAL A 261 -2.75 -8.94 3.12
C VAL A 261 -3.60 -7.72 2.79
N ILE A 262 -4.18 -7.10 3.82
CA ILE A 262 -4.84 -5.80 3.68
C ILE A 262 -3.85 -4.69 4.03
N ALA A 263 -3.57 -3.82 3.06
CA ALA A 263 -2.81 -2.59 3.26
C ALA A 263 -3.77 -1.41 3.51
N PRO A 264 -3.37 -0.40 4.30
CA PRO A 264 -4.16 0.80 4.49
C PRO A 264 -4.11 1.71 3.26
N TYR A 265 -5.13 2.54 3.11
CA TYR A 265 -5.10 3.63 2.14
C TYR A 265 -4.11 4.70 2.56
N LYS A 266 -3.40 5.31 1.60
CA LYS A 266 -2.64 6.53 1.88
C LYS A 266 -3.63 7.68 2.14
N HIS A 267 -3.41 8.41 3.23
CA HIS A 267 -4.25 9.54 3.60
C HIS A 267 -4.29 10.61 2.49
N LEU A 268 -5.51 11.07 2.18
CA LEU A 268 -5.75 12.17 1.24
C LEU A 268 -5.86 13.52 1.96
N ALA A 269 -6.25 13.48 3.24
CA ALA A 269 -6.22 14.63 4.12
C ALA A 269 -4.87 14.69 4.84
N LYS A 270 -4.41 15.90 5.14
CA LYS A 270 -3.24 16.07 6.00
C LYS A 270 -3.58 15.55 7.40
N THR A 271 -2.66 14.82 8.00
CA THR A 271 -2.71 14.51 9.42
C THR A 271 -2.56 15.78 10.25
N PHE A 272 -3.25 15.84 11.38
CA PHE A 272 -3.10 16.93 12.33
C PHE A 272 -1.81 16.71 13.09
N VAL A 273 -0.77 17.48 12.73
CA VAL A 273 0.52 17.43 13.43
C VAL A 273 0.35 18.06 14.81
N ASN A 274 0.80 17.36 15.85
CA ASN A 274 0.75 17.82 17.25
C ASN A 274 -0.66 18.16 17.76
N ASP A 275 -1.64 17.33 17.43
CA ASP A 275 -3.02 17.54 17.86
C ASP A 275 -3.19 17.45 19.39
N SER A 276 -3.29 18.60 20.04
CA SER A 276 -3.51 18.73 21.49
C SER A 276 -4.99 18.65 21.88
N ALA A 277 -5.91 18.50 20.93
CA ALA A 277 -7.33 18.48 21.20
C ALA A 277 -7.72 17.37 22.17
N GLY A 278 -8.50 17.74 23.19
CA GLY A 278 -9.10 16.86 24.19
C GLY A 278 -10.58 16.61 23.93
N PHE A 279 -11.26 16.03 24.92
CA PHE A 279 -12.69 15.70 24.84
C PHE A 279 -13.55 16.96 24.67
N ASP A 280 -13.24 18.02 25.41
CA ASP A 280 -14.01 19.28 25.36
C ASP A 280 -13.91 19.98 24.01
N ASP A 281 -12.77 19.84 23.32
CA ASP A 281 -12.57 20.38 21.96
C ASP A 281 -13.33 19.55 20.91
N ARG A 282 -13.32 18.22 21.06
CA ARG A 282 -13.88 17.26 20.09
C ARG A 282 -14.59 16.10 20.80
N PRO A 283 -15.80 16.32 21.33
CA PRO A 283 -16.50 15.31 22.14
C PRO A 283 -16.99 14.11 21.32
N THR A 284 -16.90 14.19 19.98
CA THR A 284 -17.36 13.16 19.06
C THR A 284 -16.16 12.57 18.31
N LEU A 285 -15.80 11.33 18.65
CA LEU A 285 -14.86 10.51 17.88
C LEU A 285 -15.63 9.58 16.93
N LEU A 286 -15.42 9.72 15.62
CA LEU A 286 -16.09 8.91 14.60
C LEU A 286 -15.08 7.94 13.98
N TYR A 287 -15.14 6.67 14.40
CA TYR A 287 -14.55 5.58 13.65
C TYR A 287 -15.64 4.58 13.30
N PHE A 288 -16.04 4.56 12.02
CA PHE A 288 -17.08 3.65 11.55
C PHE A 288 -16.47 2.50 10.76
N ARG A 289 -16.77 1.29 11.22
CA ARG A 289 -16.64 0.08 10.41
C ARG A 289 -17.98 -0.22 9.72
N GLY A 290 -17.96 -0.33 8.39
CA GLY A 290 -19.09 -0.85 7.60
C GLY A 290 -19.30 -2.37 7.79
N ALA A 291 -20.30 -2.95 7.12
CA ALA A 291 -20.67 -4.36 7.26
C ALA A 291 -19.48 -5.35 7.14
N ILE A 292 -19.52 -6.39 7.96
CA ILE A 292 -18.49 -7.43 8.08
C ILE A 292 -18.84 -8.59 7.14
N TYR A 293 -18.46 -8.50 5.88
CA TYR A 293 -18.37 -9.70 5.05
C TYR A 293 -16.93 -9.89 4.59
N ARG A 294 -16.29 -10.94 5.12
CA ARG A 294 -14.94 -11.38 4.77
C ARG A 294 -13.85 -10.30 4.91
N LYS A 295 -13.94 -9.39 5.87
CA LYS A 295 -13.04 -8.22 5.96
C LYS A 295 -12.10 -8.31 7.15
N GLU A 296 -10.80 -8.39 6.86
CA GLU A 296 -9.68 -8.09 7.77
C GLU A 296 -9.41 -6.58 7.72
N LEU A 297 -9.03 -5.99 8.85
CA LEU A 297 -8.51 -4.62 8.90
C LEU A 297 -6.99 -4.62 8.69
N PRO A 298 -6.41 -3.52 8.17
CA PRO A 298 -4.95 -3.40 8.11
C PRO A 298 -4.33 -3.70 9.48
N TYR A 299 -3.39 -4.64 9.52
CA TYR A 299 -2.66 -4.98 10.75
C TYR A 299 -3.54 -5.45 11.91
N GLU A 300 -4.70 -6.07 11.64
CA GLU A 300 -5.59 -6.63 12.67
C GLU A 300 -4.91 -7.71 13.53
N ASP A 301 -3.85 -8.32 13.03
CA ASP A 301 -2.98 -9.24 13.76
C ASP A 301 -2.04 -8.56 14.75
N ALA A 302 -1.77 -7.26 14.57
CA ALA A 302 -0.92 -6.45 15.45
C ALA A 302 -1.72 -5.49 16.34
N PHE A 303 -2.92 -5.08 15.92
CA PHE A 303 -3.74 -4.09 16.62
C PHE A 303 -5.11 -4.63 17.04
N ASP A 304 -5.41 -4.51 18.34
CA ASP A 304 -6.77 -4.64 18.85
C ASP A 304 -7.55 -3.36 18.57
N TYR A 305 -8.28 -3.35 17.44
CA TYR A 305 -9.13 -2.24 17.03
C TYR A 305 -10.21 -1.88 18.07
N SER A 306 -10.62 -2.80 18.96
CA SER A 306 -11.58 -2.48 20.03
C SER A 306 -11.07 -1.45 21.03
N LYS A 307 -9.75 -1.20 21.04
CA LYS A 307 -9.12 -0.20 21.92
C LYS A 307 -9.26 1.24 21.41
N PHE A 308 -9.51 1.45 20.12
CA PHE A 308 -9.55 2.78 19.51
C PHE A 308 -10.66 2.97 18.46
N SER A 309 -11.53 1.97 18.29
CA SER A 309 -12.60 1.96 17.29
C SER A 309 -13.92 1.51 17.88
N ILE A 310 -15.03 2.06 17.37
CA ILE A 310 -16.39 1.67 17.75
C ILE A 310 -16.96 0.75 16.68
N PHE A 311 -17.46 -0.41 17.11
CA PHE A 311 -18.04 -1.40 16.22
C PHE A 311 -19.56 -1.31 16.24
N VAL A 312 -20.16 -1.09 15.07
CA VAL A 312 -21.61 -1.03 14.92
C VAL A 312 -22.07 -2.03 13.87
N ARG A 313 -23.04 -2.88 14.23
CA ARG A 313 -23.69 -3.77 13.26
C ARG A 313 -24.48 -2.95 12.26
N SER A 314 -24.46 -3.35 10.99
CA SER A 314 -25.20 -2.65 9.94
C SER A 314 -26.71 -2.55 10.22
N SER A 315 -27.29 -3.60 10.82
CA SER A 315 -28.70 -3.61 11.25
C SER A 315 -29.02 -2.57 12.32
N ASP A 316 -28.04 -2.17 13.14
CA ASP A 316 -28.19 -1.16 14.17
C ASP A 316 -27.86 0.24 13.63
N ALA A 317 -26.84 0.36 12.77
CA ALA A 317 -26.44 1.63 12.15
C ALA A 317 -27.56 2.28 11.33
N VAL A 318 -28.43 1.48 10.71
CA VAL A 318 -29.58 1.98 9.91
C VAL A 318 -30.78 2.39 10.77
N LYS A 319 -30.79 2.09 12.07
CA LYS A 319 -31.90 2.49 12.96
C LYS A 319 -31.82 3.98 13.24
N LYS A 320 -32.94 4.69 13.03
CA LYS A 320 -33.04 6.13 13.25
C LYS A 320 -32.52 6.53 14.64
N GLY A 321 -31.54 7.42 14.66
CA GLY A 321 -30.93 7.98 15.88
C GLY A 321 -30.03 7.04 16.68
N TYR A 322 -29.82 5.79 16.25
CA TYR A 322 -28.98 4.83 16.99
C TYR A 322 -27.53 5.31 17.09
N LEU A 323 -26.90 5.66 15.95
CA LEU A 323 -25.51 6.11 15.93
C LEU A 323 -25.29 7.34 16.81
N MET A 324 -26.18 8.33 16.71
CA MET A 324 -26.07 9.56 17.51
C MET A 324 -26.19 9.27 19.01
N ARG A 325 -27.10 8.40 19.43
CA ARG A 325 -27.23 7.99 20.85
C ARG A 325 -25.99 7.23 21.31
N LEU A 326 -25.47 6.32 20.48
CA LEU A 326 -24.27 5.57 20.80
C LEU A 326 -23.07 6.49 21.00
N ILE A 327 -22.80 7.37 20.04
CA ILE A 327 -21.63 8.27 20.06
C ILE A 327 -21.71 9.26 21.22
N ARG A 328 -22.88 9.87 21.46
CA ARG A 328 -23.09 10.80 22.58
C ARG A 328 -23.08 10.11 23.94
N GLY A 329 -23.30 8.79 23.99
CA GLY A 329 -23.27 8.00 25.21
C GLY A 329 -21.86 7.56 25.62
N ILE A 330 -20.84 7.86 24.82
CA ILE A 330 -19.45 7.53 25.16
C ILE A 330 -18.98 8.51 26.23
N SER A 331 -18.56 7.98 27.37
CA SER A 331 -18.01 8.80 28.45
C SER A 331 -16.68 9.43 28.03
N GLU A 332 -16.38 10.60 28.60
CA GLU A 332 -15.08 11.26 28.44
C GLU A 332 -13.92 10.29 28.70
N HIS A 333 -13.99 9.50 29.78
CA HIS A 333 -12.95 8.51 30.09
C HIS A 333 -12.74 7.49 28.94
N GLN A 334 -13.82 6.94 28.39
CA GLN A 334 -13.73 6.01 27.28
C GLN A 334 -13.20 6.68 26.01
N TRP A 335 -13.67 7.90 25.72
CA TRP A 335 -13.19 8.70 24.59
C TRP A 335 -11.69 8.96 24.70
N THR A 336 -11.22 9.46 25.84
CA THR A 336 -9.81 9.84 26.07
C THR A 336 -8.90 8.63 25.93
N ARG A 337 -9.33 7.48 26.44
CA ARG A 337 -8.61 6.21 26.25
C ARG A 337 -8.49 5.83 24.78
N MET A 338 -9.59 5.89 24.02
CA MET A 338 -9.56 5.57 22.58
C MET A 338 -8.73 6.57 21.78
N TRP A 339 -8.82 7.86 22.11
CA TRP A 339 -8.08 8.93 21.46
C TRP A 339 -6.57 8.81 21.66
N ASN A 340 -6.12 8.56 22.89
CA ASN A 340 -4.69 8.34 23.17
C ASN A 340 -4.17 7.12 22.41
N ARG A 341 -4.94 6.02 22.39
CA ARG A 341 -4.57 4.84 21.63
C ARG A 341 -4.51 5.11 20.12
N LEU A 342 -5.44 5.92 19.58
CA LEU A 342 -5.43 6.28 18.17
C LEU A 342 -4.16 7.07 17.79
N LYS A 343 -3.72 8.01 18.64
CA LYS A 343 -2.47 8.77 18.43
C LYS A 343 -1.23 7.88 18.34
N GLU A 344 -1.19 6.80 19.13
CA GLU A 344 -0.11 5.80 19.04
C GLU A 344 -0.16 5.00 17.74
N VAL A 345 -1.38 4.75 17.23
CA VAL A 345 -1.62 3.87 16.08
C VAL A 345 -1.46 4.59 14.73
N ASP A 346 -1.75 5.89 14.66
CA ASP A 346 -1.83 6.68 13.43
C ASP A 346 -0.58 6.58 12.53
N LYS A 347 0.61 6.65 13.13
CA LYS A 347 1.90 6.54 12.42
C LYS A 347 2.04 5.28 11.56
N HIS A 348 1.37 4.19 11.93
CA HIS A 348 1.43 2.91 11.23
C HIS A 348 0.62 2.91 9.92
N PHE A 349 -0.14 3.98 9.65
CA PHE A 349 -0.94 4.17 8.44
C PHE A 349 -0.30 5.20 7.48
N GLU A 350 0.85 5.77 7.87
CA GLU A 350 1.57 6.74 7.07
C GLU A 350 2.52 6.08 6.08
N TYR A 351 2.48 6.56 4.83
CA TYR A 351 3.36 6.12 3.75
C TYR A 351 4.38 7.20 3.44
N GLN A 352 5.66 6.85 3.49
CA GLN A 352 6.75 7.79 3.22
C GLN A 352 7.98 7.09 2.63
N HIS A 353 8.92 7.91 2.15
CA HIS A 353 10.22 7.46 1.68
C HIS A 353 11.32 8.46 2.09
N PRO A 354 12.44 8.03 2.70
CA PRO A 354 12.67 6.67 3.21
C PRO A 354 11.60 6.25 4.21
N SER A 355 11.27 4.96 4.21
CA SER A 355 10.32 4.40 5.16
C SER A 355 10.88 4.53 6.59
N GLN A 356 10.00 4.53 7.57
CA GLN A 356 10.35 4.64 8.99
C GLN A 356 9.95 3.37 9.72
N LYS A 357 10.60 3.14 10.86
CA LYS A 357 10.27 2.01 11.72
C LYS A 357 8.78 2.02 12.04
N ASP A 358 8.15 0.89 11.75
CA ASP A 358 6.72 0.62 11.95
C ASP A 358 5.77 1.55 11.17
N ASP A 359 6.20 2.25 10.12
CA ASP A 359 5.28 2.94 9.22
C ASP A 359 4.42 1.95 8.39
N ALA A 360 3.55 2.45 7.51
CA ALA A 360 2.68 1.58 6.72
C ALA A 360 3.45 0.59 5.84
N VAL A 361 4.59 1.01 5.27
CA VAL A 361 5.42 0.14 4.42
C VAL A 361 6.02 -0.99 5.26
N GLN A 362 6.62 -0.64 6.39
CA GLN A 362 7.25 -1.63 7.28
C GLN A 362 6.23 -2.59 7.87
N MET A 363 5.04 -2.10 8.23
CA MET A 363 3.95 -2.94 8.75
C MET A 363 3.42 -3.92 7.69
N ILE A 364 3.35 -3.53 6.41
CA ILE A 364 2.99 -4.45 5.32
C ILE A 364 4.03 -5.57 5.19
N TRP A 365 5.32 -5.24 5.20
CA TRP A 365 6.39 -6.24 5.13
C TRP A 365 6.40 -7.19 6.31
N GLN A 366 6.22 -6.68 7.53
CA GLN A 366 6.09 -7.52 8.73
C GLN A 366 4.87 -8.46 8.65
N THR A 367 3.74 -7.97 8.11
CA THR A 367 2.54 -8.80 7.91
C THR A 367 2.78 -9.91 6.89
N LEU A 368 3.46 -9.60 5.78
CA LEU A 368 3.88 -10.59 4.79
C LEU A 368 4.83 -11.63 5.41
N ALA A 369 5.81 -11.18 6.21
CA ALA A 369 6.76 -12.04 6.91
C ALA A 369 6.03 -13.08 7.79
N ARG A 370 5.02 -12.66 8.55
CA ARG A 370 4.19 -13.56 9.38
C ARG A 370 3.40 -14.58 8.56
N LYS A 371 3.04 -14.27 7.31
CA LYS A 371 2.34 -15.21 6.40
C LYS A 371 3.29 -16.16 5.65
N VAL A 372 4.60 -15.91 5.61
CA VAL A 372 5.59 -16.74 4.88
C VAL A 372 5.51 -18.24 5.22
N PRO A 373 5.42 -18.68 6.50
CA PRO A 373 5.32 -20.11 6.80
C PRO A 373 4.11 -20.78 6.15
N ALA A 374 2.95 -20.12 6.15
CA ALA A 374 1.72 -20.62 5.52
C ALA A 374 1.84 -20.65 3.99
N ILE A 375 2.42 -19.59 3.39
CA ILE A 375 2.72 -19.50 1.96
C ILE A 375 3.62 -20.67 1.51
N ARG A 376 4.72 -20.92 2.22
CA ARG A 376 5.63 -22.03 1.94
C ARG A 376 4.93 -23.38 2.06
N LEU A 377 4.18 -23.60 3.14
CA LEU A 377 3.44 -24.84 3.34
C LEU A 377 2.47 -25.11 2.18
N LYS A 378 1.77 -24.08 1.70
CA LYS A 378 0.88 -24.18 0.55
C LYS A 378 1.64 -24.54 -0.73
N ALA A 379 2.76 -23.86 -1.01
CA ALA A 379 3.61 -24.17 -2.16
C ALA A 379 4.12 -25.62 -2.13
N HIS A 380 4.57 -26.10 -0.97
CA HIS A 380 5.02 -27.49 -0.78
C HIS A 380 3.88 -28.51 -1.00
N ARG A 381 2.68 -28.23 -0.50
CA ARG A 381 1.49 -29.08 -0.73
C ARG A 381 1.16 -29.18 -2.22
N SER A 382 1.10 -28.06 -2.94
CA SER A 382 0.80 -28.04 -4.38
C SER A 382 1.83 -28.84 -5.21
N ARG A 383 3.12 -28.77 -4.86
CA ARG A 383 4.18 -29.54 -5.54
C ARG A 383 4.01 -31.05 -5.38
N ARG A 384 3.53 -31.53 -4.22
CA ARG A 384 3.32 -32.97 -3.99
C ARG A 384 2.23 -33.52 -4.92
N PHE A 385 1.13 -32.81 -5.10
CA PHE A 385 0.05 -33.22 -6.00
C PHE A 385 0.49 -33.22 -7.47
N SER A 386 1.18 -32.17 -7.94
CA SER A 386 1.64 -32.11 -9.33
C SER A 386 2.65 -33.22 -9.71
N ARG A 387 3.46 -33.68 -8.75
CA ARG A 387 4.38 -34.82 -8.97
C ARG A 387 3.65 -36.15 -9.09
N TYR A 388 2.51 -36.31 -8.42
CA TYR A 388 1.70 -37.52 -8.49
C TYR A 388 1.02 -37.64 -9.87
N ASP A 389 0.41 -36.56 -10.36
CA ASP A 389 -0.23 -36.52 -11.68
C ASP A 389 0.74 -36.76 -12.85
N ARG A 390 2.02 -36.42 -12.69
CA ARG A 390 3.06 -36.72 -13.69
C ARG A 390 3.57 -38.16 -13.66
N LYS A 391 3.40 -38.88 -12.56
CA LYS A 391 3.79 -40.29 -12.44
C LYS A 391 2.70 -41.25 -12.89
N GLY A 392 1.46 -40.77 -13.03
CA GLY A 392 0.30 -41.55 -13.51
C GLY A 392 -0.03 -41.34 -14.99
N LYS A 393 0.88 -40.77 -15.79
CA LYS A 393 0.74 -40.60 -17.23
C LYS A 393 1.77 -41.41 -17.99
#